data_AF-A0A560IKF6-F1
#
_entry.id   AF-A0A560IKF6-F1
#
_cell.length_a   1.000
_cell.length_b   1.000
_cell.length_c   1.000
_cell.angle_alpha   90.00
_cell.angle_beta   90.00
_cell.angle_gamma   90.00
#
_symmetry.space_group_name_H-M   'P 1'
#
loop_
_entity.id
_entity.type
_entity.pdbx_description
1 polymer ?
#
loop_
_entity_poly.entity_id
_entity_poly.type
_entity_poly.pdbx_seq_one_letter_code
_entity_poly.pdbx_strand_id
1 'polypeptide(L)'
;MLTGRQAAILVLLGGMFWLSALAYLRGLPQLLTDPFWNPLNFASTVSVAWTAVYLIRRLAGLAPEQLMAGVGLVGAVVMVADGLVLNWFPRVYGPNDTVSRLAGAWLLWGYGFSLAAALLMARTAKGAATSGDGSPSQPRAAVTPP
;
A
#
# COMPACT_ATOMS: atom_id res chain seq x y z
N MET A 1 -6.66 -1.74 17.17
CA MET A 1 -7.74 -2.35 16.35
C MET A 1 -8.28 -1.29 15.40
N LEU A 2 -8.71 -1.66 14.19
CA LEU A 2 -9.33 -0.73 13.23
C LEU A 2 -10.76 -0.43 13.66
N THR A 3 -11.19 0.83 13.57
CA THR A 3 -12.59 1.18 13.81
C THR A 3 -13.46 0.82 12.60
N GLY A 4 -14.76 0.58 12.79
CA GLY A 4 -15.69 0.27 11.69
C GLY A 4 -15.71 1.34 10.60
N ARG A 5 -15.62 2.63 10.99
CA ARG A 5 -15.50 3.76 10.05
C ARG A 5 -14.22 3.69 9.23
N GLN A 6 -13.08 3.38 9.86
CA GLN A 6 -11.81 3.21 9.14
C GLN A 6 -11.89 2.03 8.17
N ALA A 7 -12.46 0.90 8.59
CA ALA A 7 -12.66 -0.25 7.71
C ALA A 7 -13.52 0.11 6.48
N ALA A 8 -14.62 0.84 6.66
CA ALA A 8 -15.44 1.30 5.54
C ALA A 8 -14.67 2.21 4.56
N ILE A 9 -13.90 3.18 5.08
CA ILE A 9 -13.05 4.05 4.24
C ILE A 9 -12.01 3.23 3.48
N LEU A 10 -11.40 2.24 4.12
CA LEU A 10 -10.41 1.36 3.50
C LEU A 10 -11.01 0.49 2.40
N VAL A 11 -12.20 -0.07 2.61
CA VAL A 11 -12.93 -0.83 1.59
C VAL A 11 -13.24 0.05 0.38
N LEU A 12 -13.71 1.29 0.61
CA LEU A 12 -13.98 2.25 -0.48
C LEU A 12 -12.69 2.62 -1.24
N LEU A 13 -11.60 2.88 -0.53
CA LEU A 13 -10.30 3.16 -1.14
C LEU A 13 -9.80 1.96 -1.95
N GLY A 14 -9.95 0.74 -1.44
CA GLY A 14 -9.64 -0.49 -2.17
C GLY A 14 -10.43 -0.59 -3.46
N GLY A 15 -11.75 -0.38 -3.42
CA GLY A 15 -12.59 -0.36 -4.62
C GLY A 15 -12.15 0.70 -5.63
N MET A 16 -11.80 1.91 -5.18
CA MET A 16 -11.31 2.98 -6.06
C MET A 16 -9.97 2.63 -6.70
N PHE A 17 -9.01 2.09 -5.93
CA PHE A 17 -7.72 1.66 -6.46
C PHE A 17 -7.87 0.49 -7.43
N TRP A 18 -8.74 -0.46 -7.12
CA TRP A 18 -9.05 -1.58 -7.99
C TRP A 18 -9.59 -1.10 -9.36
N LEU A 19 -10.60 -0.23 -9.35
CA LEU A 19 -11.15 0.35 -10.59
C LEU A 19 -10.10 1.13 -11.37
N SER A 20 -9.22 1.87 -10.68
CA SER A 20 -8.16 2.65 -11.31
C SER A 20 -7.12 1.75 -11.97
N ALA A 21 -6.71 0.67 -11.28
CA ALA A 21 -5.80 -0.32 -11.82
C ALA A 21 -6.41 -1.03 -13.04
N LEU A 22 -7.67 -1.41 -12.95
CA LEU A 22 -8.38 -2.04 -14.06
C LEU A 22 -8.46 -1.12 -15.29
N ALA A 23 -8.81 0.16 -15.09
CA ALA A 23 -8.84 1.15 -16.16
C ALA A 23 -7.46 1.35 -16.79
N TYR A 24 -6.41 1.41 -15.96
CA TYR A 24 -5.02 1.52 -16.42
C TYR A 24 -4.60 0.34 -17.29
N LEU A 25 -4.86 -0.89 -16.84
CA LEU A 25 -4.52 -2.11 -17.56
C LEU A 25 -5.29 -2.25 -18.87
N ARG A 26 -6.55 -1.82 -18.89
CA ARG A 26 -7.40 -1.86 -20.09
C ARG A 26 -7.04 -0.76 -21.09
N GLY A 27 -6.66 0.42 -20.62
CA GLY A 27 -6.31 1.55 -21.48
C GLY A 27 -4.92 1.44 -22.11
N LEU A 28 -3.98 0.75 -21.44
CA LEU A 28 -2.57 0.70 -21.84
C LEU A 28 -2.01 -0.74 -21.82
N PRO A 29 -2.61 -1.71 -22.54
CA PRO A 29 -2.14 -3.10 -22.54
C PRO A 29 -0.69 -3.25 -23.03
N GLN A 30 -0.20 -2.32 -23.87
CA GLN A 30 1.18 -2.28 -24.34
C GLN A 30 2.21 -2.16 -23.22
N LEU A 31 1.87 -1.55 -22.08
CA LEU A 31 2.77 -1.43 -20.93
C LEU A 31 3.01 -2.77 -20.22
N LEU A 32 2.24 -3.80 -20.54
CA LEU A 32 2.46 -5.16 -20.06
C LEU A 32 3.17 -6.03 -21.10
N THR A 33 2.94 -5.81 -22.39
CA THR A 33 3.46 -6.72 -23.42
C THR A 33 4.77 -6.27 -24.05
N ASP A 34 5.06 -4.97 -24.02
CA ASP A 34 6.26 -4.44 -24.65
C ASP A 34 7.51 -4.73 -23.79
N PRO A 35 8.60 -5.29 -24.38
CA PRO A 35 9.80 -5.67 -23.65
C PRO A 35 10.51 -4.52 -22.93
N PHE A 36 10.38 -3.28 -23.42
CA PHE A 36 11.00 -2.11 -22.83
C PHE A 36 10.10 -1.47 -21.77
N TRP A 37 8.81 -1.34 -22.06
CA TRP A 37 7.87 -0.68 -21.14
C TRP A 37 7.48 -1.54 -19.95
N ASN A 38 7.43 -2.87 -20.10
CA ASN A 38 7.03 -3.76 -19.01
C ASN A 38 7.95 -3.66 -17.78
N PRO A 39 9.29 -3.80 -17.89
CA PRO A 39 10.18 -3.64 -16.74
C PRO A 39 10.06 -2.26 -16.07
N LEU A 40 9.92 -1.19 -16.86
CA LEU A 40 9.73 0.17 -16.34
C LEU A 40 8.40 0.31 -15.59
N ASN A 41 7.34 -0.31 -16.10
CA ASN A 41 6.05 -0.33 -15.43
C ASN A 41 6.14 -1.05 -14.06
N PHE A 42 6.79 -2.21 -14.01
CA PHE A 42 7.07 -2.92 -12.76
C PHE A 42 7.92 -2.11 -11.78
N ALA A 43 8.94 -1.40 -12.27
CA ALA A 43 9.78 -0.54 -11.43
C ALA A 43 8.99 0.66 -10.87
N SER A 44 8.16 1.30 -11.70
CA SER A 44 7.32 2.44 -11.29
C SER A 44 6.30 2.06 -10.21
N THR A 45 5.91 0.78 -10.16
CA THR A 45 4.99 0.23 -9.16
C THR A 45 5.51 0.41 -7.74
N VAL A 46 6.83 0.45 -7.53
CA VAL A 46 7.42 0.70 -6.21
C VAL A 46 7.04 2.09 -5.69
N SER A 47 7.18 3.11 -6.54
CA SER A 47 6.79 4.49 -6.20
C SER A 47 5.28 4.60 -6.00
N VAL A 48 4.49 3.98 -6.87
CA VAL A 48 3.03 3.95 -6.78
C VAL A 48 2.57 3.27 -5.49
N ALA A 49 3.16 2.14 -5.12
CA ALA A 49 2.86 1.42 -3.88
C ALA A 49 3.14 2.29 -2.66
N TRP A 50 4.26 3.01 -2.65
CA TRP A 50 4.59 3.94 -1.57
C TRP A 50 3.56 5.08 -1.45
N THR A 51 3.17 5.67 -2.59
CA THR A 51 2.13 6.70 -2.64
C THR A 51 0.78 6.15 -2.20
N ALA A 52 0.41 4.94 -2.62
CA ALA A 52 -0.85 4.31 -2.23
C ALA A 52 -0.91 4.07 -0.72
N VAL A 53 0.14 3.52 -0.12
CA VAL A 53 0.24 3.34 1.34
C VAL A 53 0.16 4.67 2.08
N TYR A 54 0.84 5.71 1.57
CA TYR A 54 0.77 7.06 2.13
C TYR A 54 -0.67 7.61 2.08
N LEU A 55 -1.36 7.46 0.95
CA LEU A 55 -2.75 7.90 0.78
C LEU A 55 -3.69 7.12 1.70
N ILE A 56 -3.55 5.79 1.79
CA ILE A 56 -4.33 4.94 2.70
C ILE A 56 -4.18 5.45 4.14
N ARG A 57 -2.94 5.66 4.59
CA ARG A 57 -2.66 6.16 5.93
C ARG A 57 -3.32 7.52 6.16
N ARG A 58 -3.17 8.45 5.22
CA ARG A 58 -3.64 9.83 5.36
C ARG A 58 -5.16 9.93 5.31
N LEU A 59 -5.81 9.23 4.39
CA LEU A 59 -7.26 9.33 4.17
C LEU A 59 -8.06 8.54 5.20
N ALA A 60 -7.56 7.38 5.65
CA ALA A 60 -8.20 6.61 6.72
C ALA A 60 -7.76 7.05 8.13
N GLY A 61 -6.85 8.03 8.25
CA GLY A 61 -6.35 8.52 9.53
C GLY A 61 -5.75 7.43 10.39
N LEU A 62 -4.94 6.55 9.79
CA LEU A 62 -4.39 5.39 10.48
C LEU A 62 -3.21 5.77 11.38
N ALA A 63 -3.25 5.28 12.62
CA ALA A 63 -2.08 5.28 13.49
C ALA A 63 -0.98 4.35 12.91
N PRO A 64 0.31 4.58 13.22
CA PRO A 64 1.40 3.74 12.72
C PRO A 64 1.20 2.24 12.98
N GLU A 65 0.60 1.89 14.12
CA GLU A 65 0.34 0.51 14.55
C GLU A 65 -0.81 -0.12 13.76
N GLN A 66 -1.72 0.70 13.22
CA GLN A 66 -2.85 0.26 12.40
C GLN A 66 -2.49 0.16 10.91
N LEU A 67 -1.33 0.67 10.49
CA LEU A 67 -0.96 0.78 9.07
C LEU A 67 -0.93 -0.58 8.38
N MET A 68 -0.31 -1.58 9.02
CA MET A 68 -0.25 -2.94 8.48
C MET A 68 -1.63 -3.57 8.32
N ALA A 69 -2.48 -3.44 9.35
CA ALA A 69 -3.85 -3.97 9.28
C ALA A 69 -4.67 -3.24 8.21
N GLY A 70 -4.51 -1.93 8.07
CA GLY A 70 -5.25 -1.13 7.10
C GLY A 70 -4.87 -1.43 5.66
N VAL A 71 -3.57 -1.47 5.36
CA VAL A 71 -3.05 -1.83 4.03
C VAL A 71 -3.36 -3.30 3.71
N GLY A 72 -3.28 -4.19 4.70
CA GLY A 72 -3.68 -5.59 4.55
C GLY A 72 -5.16 -5.74 4.21
N LEU A 73 -6.06 -4.98 4.85
CA LEU A 73 -7.48 -4.99 4.52
C LEU A 73 -7.75 -4.49 3.09
N VAL A 74 -7.12 -3.38 2.69
CA VAL A 74 -7.22 -2.86 1.32
C VAL A 74 -6.73 -3.92 0.34
N GLY A 75 -5.53 -4.48 0.56
CA GLY A 75 -4.97 -5.52 -0.28
C GLY A 75 -5.88 -6.75 -0.39
N ALA A 76 -6.46 -7.21 0.72
CA ALA A 76 -7.38 -8.36 0.73
C ALA A 76 -8.64 -8.10 -0.10
N VAL A 77 -9.27 -6.93 0.05
CA VAL A 77 -10.46 -6.55 -0.74
C VAL A 77 -10.14 -6.56 -2.23
N VAL A 78 -9.03 -5.94 -2.61
CA VAL A 78 -8.62 -5.82 -4.02
C VAL A 78 -8.21 -7.19 -4.57
N MET A 79 -7.45 -8.01 -3.82
CA MET A 79 -7.07 -9.36 -4.24
C MET A 79 -8.27 -10.28 -4.44
N VAL A 80 -9.30 -10.19 -3.58
CA VAL A 80 -10.54 -10.97 -3.76
C VAL A 80 -11.29 -10.52 -5.01
N ALA A 81 -11.38 -9.20 -5.25
CA ALA A 81 -11.98 -8.67 -6.46
C ALA A 81 -11.23 -9.11 -7.72
N ASP A 82 -9.89 -9.08 -7.71
CA ASP A 82 -9.05 -9.60 -8.79
C ASP A 82 -9.30 -11.09 -9.02
N GLY A 83 -9.31 -11.90 -7.97
CA GLY A 83 -9.54 -13.34 -8.07
C GLY A 83 -10.90 -13.67 -8.67
N LEU A 84 -11.94 -12.91 -8.28
CA LEU A 84 -13.27 -13.02 -8.85
C LEU A 84 -13.25 -12.66 -10.36
N VAL A 85 -12.76 -11.48 -10.71
CA VAL A 85 -12.84 -10.99 -12.08
C VAL A 85 -11.91 -11.75 -13.02
N LEU A 86 -10.69 -12.11 -12.61
CA LEU A 86 -9.78 -12.91 -13.44
C LEU A 86 -10.31 -14.32 -13.68
N ASN A 87 -11.01 -14.92 -12.72
CA ASN A 87 -11.54 -16.27 -12.87
C ASN A 87 -12.80 -16.31 -13.75
N TRP A 88 -13.78 -15.43 -13.49
CA TRP A 88 -15.07 -15.46 -14.19
C TRP A 88 -15.10 -14.57 -15.43
N PHE A 89 -14.29 -13.50 -15.48
CA PHE A 89 -14.30 -12.50 -16.55
C PHE A 89 -12.88 -12.06 -16.97
N PRO A 90 -11.97 -12.98 -17.36
CA PRO A 90 -10.56 -12.66 -17.65
C PRO A 90 -10.38 -11.58 -18.73
N ARG A 91 -11.31 -11.51 -19.70
CA ARG A 91 -11.33 -10.48 -20.77
C ARG A 91 -11.46 -9.05 -20.27
N VAL A 92 -11.78 -8.84 -18.99
CA VAL A 92 -11.83 -7.52 -18.38
C VAL A 92 -10.42 -6.94 -18.22
N TYR A 93 -9.44 -7.78 -17.89
CA TYR A 93 -8.03 -7.39 -17.66
C TYR A 93 -7.19 -7.32 -18.94
N GLY A 94 -7.57 -8.05 -19.99
CA GLY A 94 -6.81 -8.04 -21.22
C GLY A 94 -7.54 -8.65 -22.41
N PRO A 95 -7.12 -8.31 -23.64
CA PRO A 95 -7.72 -8.86 -24.86
C PRO A 95 -7.41 -10.34 -25.08
N ASN A 96 -6.37 -10.87 -24.42
CA ASN A 96 -5.96 -12.27 -24.51
C ASN A 96 -5.43 -12.79 -23.16
N ASP A 97 -5.21 -14.09 -23.07
CA ASP A 97 -4.78 -14.78 -21.86
C ASP A 97 -3.39 -14.31 -21.40
N THR A 98 -2.48 -14.01 -22.33
CA THR A 98 -1.14 -13.53 -22.02
C THR A 98 -1.19 -12.19 -21.30
N VAL A 99 -1.95 -11.21 -21.81
CA VAL A 99 -2.12 -9.91 -21.17
C VAL A 99 -2.77 -10.07 -19.79
N SER A 100 -3.78 -10.94 -19.68
CA SER A 100 -4.47 -11.19 -18.41
C SER A 100 -3.54 -11.79 -17.34
N ARG A 101 -2.63 -12.69 -17.74
CA ARG A 101 -1.61 -13.26 -16.84
C ARG A 101 -0.58 -12.22 -16.42
N LEU A 102 -0.10 -11.40 -17.34
CA LEU A 102 0.86 -10.33 -17.05
C LEU A 102 0.25 -9.25 -16.16
N ALA A 103 -1.02 -8.91 -16.38
CA ALA A 103 -1.81 -8.06 -15.51
C ALA A 103 -1.89 -8.62 -14.09
N GLY A 104 -2.24 -9.90 -13.94
CA GLY A 104 -2.28 -10.55 -12.63
C GLY A 104 -0.93 -10.56 -11.92
N ALA A 105 0.17 -10.81 -12.65
CA ALA A 105 1.52 -10.74 -12.11
C ALA A 105 1.91 -9.33 -11.65
N TRP A 106 1.53 -8.30 -12.41
CA TRP A 106 1.76 -6.90 -12.07
C TRP A 106 0.97 -6.46 -10.82
N LEU A 107 -0.28 -6.90 -10.69
CA LEU A 107 -1.09 -6.65 -9.49
C LEU A 107 -0.47 -7.33 -8.26
N LEU A 108 -0.08 -8.60 -8.38
CA LEU A 108 0.56 -9.35 -7.30
C LEU A 108 1.87 -8.68 -6.84
N TRP A 109 2.65 -8.20 -7.81
CA TRP A 109 3.84 -7.38 -7.54
C TRP A 109 3.49 -6.11 -6.75
N GLY A 110 2.48 -5.36 -7.18
CA GLY A 110 1.99 -4.18 -6.48
C GLY A 110 1.53 -4.45 -5.04
N TYR A 111 0.84 -5.57 -4.79
CA TYR A 111 0.44 -5.98 -3.43
C TYR A 111 1.64 -6.27 -2.55
N GLY A 112 2.62 -7.02 -3.05
CA GLY A 112 3.85 -7.32 -2.33
C GLY A 112 4.60 -6.06 -1.92
N PHE A 113 4.79 -5.12 -2.86
CA PHE A 113 5.46 -3.85 -2.56
C PHE A 113 4.67 -2.95 -1.64
N SER A 114 3.34 -2.92 -1.73
CA SER A 114 2.50 -2.13 -0.83
C SER A 114 2.59 -2.65 0.61
N LEU A 115 2.59 -3.97 0.81
CA LEU A 115 2.81 -4.57 2.12
C LEU A 115 4.24 -4.31 2.63
N ALA A 116 5.26 -4.44 1.79
CA ALA A 116 6.63 -4.13 2.18
C ALA A 116 6.79 -2.65 2.58
N ALA A 117 6.23 -1.72 1.78
CA ALA A 117 6.25 -0.29 2.06
C ALA A 117 5.54 0.04 3.38
N ALA A 118 4.38 -0.54 3.60
CA ALA A 118 3.63 -0.34 4.85
C ALA A 118 4.38 -0.90 6.07
N LEU A 119 5.10 -2.01 5.92
CA LEU A 119 5.93 -2.58 6.98
C LEU A 119 7.11 -1.65 7.31
N LEU A 120 7.80 -1.15 6.29
CA LEU A 120 8.92 -0.22 6.45
C LEU A 120 8.46 1.09 7.12
N MET A 121 7.35 1.68 6.64
CA MET A 121 6.78 2.90 7.23
C MET A 121 6.36 2.69 8.69
N ALA A 122 5.76 1.55 9.03
CA ALA A 122 5.39 1.23 10.41
C ALA A 122 6.61 1.09 11.32
N ARG A 123 7.71 0.50 10.83
CA ARG A 123 8.97 0.37 11.59
C ARG A 123 9.65 1.71 11.83
N THR A 124 9.74 2.56 10.82
CA THR A 124 10.37 3.89 10.96
C THR A 124 9.63 4.77 11.98
N ALA A 125 8.29 4.72 11.97
CA ALA A 125 7.48 5.47 12.93
C ALA A 125 7.72 5.01 14.38
N LYS A 126 7.90 3.70 14.61
CA LYS A 126 8.19 3.15 15.93
C LYS A 126 9.59 3.52 16.43
N GLY A 127 10.60 3.51 15.54
CA GLY A 127 11.97 3.91 15.88
C GLY A 127 12.11 5.38 16.28
N ALA A 128 11.38 6.27 15.61
CA ALA A 128 11.37 7.70 15.96
C ALA A 128 10.75 7.96 17.35
N ALA A 129 9.73 7.19 17.75
CA ALA A 129 9.11 7.31 19.07
C ALA A 129 10.06 6.87 20.20
N THR A 130 10.92 5.87 19.96
CA THR A 130 11.88 5.38 20.96
C THR A 130 13.12 6.26 21.13
N SER A 131 13.47 7.08 20.14
CA SER A 131 14.63 7.99 20.21
C SER A 131 14.32 9.35 20.84
N GLY A 132 13.05 9.65 21.12
CA GLY A 132 12.59 10.93 21.68
C GLY A 132 12.56 11.04 23.20
N ASP A 133 12.85 9.96 23.95
CA ASP A 133 12.63 9.88 25.41
C ASP A 133 13.94 9.85 26.23
N GLY A 134 14.93 10.62 25.80
CA GLY A 134 16.33 10.51 26.25
C GLY A 134 16.95 11.79 26.84
N SER A 135 16.20 12.63 27.56
CA SER A 135 16.81 13.68 28.38
C SER A 135 16.07 13.84 29.71
N PRO A 136 16.55 13.20 30.79
CA PRO A 136 16.15 13.60 32.12
C PRO A 136 16.81 14.96 32.42
N SER A 137 16.02 16.02 32.38
CA SER A 137 16.39 17.29 33.01
C SER A 137 16.55 17.07 34.51
N GLN A 138 17.76 16.73 34.95
CA GLN A 138 18.14 16.70 36.36
C GLN A 138 17.91 18.09 36.97
N PRO A 139 17.14 18.22 38.07
CA PRO A 139 17.12 19.45 38.83
C PRO A 139 18.49 19.66 39.48
N ARG A 140 19.12 20.77 39.12
CA ARG A 140 20.42 21.23 39.63
C ARG A 140 20.33 21.38 41.15
N ALA A 141 20.95 20.47 41.89
CA ALA A 141 21.05 20.59 43.35
C ALA A 141 21.75 21.90 43.70
N ALA A 142 21.07 22.75 44.47
CA ALA A 142 21.60 24.01 44.95
C ALA A 142 22.75 23.75 45.92
N VAL A 143 23.95 24.17 45.51
CA VAL A 143 25.14 24.23 46.36
C VAL A 143 24.93 25.38 47.34
N THR A 144 24.79 25.07 48.63
CA THR A 144 24.92 26.06 49.71
C THR A 144 26.41 26.23 50.06
N PRO A 145 26.96 27.47 50.00
CA PRO A 145 28.31 27.77 50.49
C PRO A 145 28.40 27.81 52.04
N PRO A 146 29.62 27.82 52.61
CA PRO A 146 29.92 27.49 54.01
C PRO A 146 29.44 28.51 55.05
#